data_AF-A0AAP3CNA0-F1
#
_entry.id   AF-A0AAP3CNA0-F1
#
_cell.length_a   1.000
_cell.length_b   1.000
_cell.length_c   1.000
_cell.angle_alpha   90.00
_cell.angle_beta   90.00
_cell.angle_gamma   90.00
#
_symmetry.space_group_name_H-M   'P 1'
#
loop_
_entity.id
_entity.type
_entity.pdbx_description
1 polymer ?
#
loop_
_entity_poly.entity_id
_entity_poly.type
_entity_poly.pdbx_seq_one_letter_code
_entity_poly.pdbx_strand_id
1 'polypeptide(L)' 'MSLYSENKSNPYVFIERIGGGGFGEVYKGHELLSFEDKMVAIKVLNPKELDEESLSRFSREIRIHS' A
#
# COMPACT_ATOMS: atom_id res chain seq x y z
N MET A 1 9.42 -27.77 16.59
CA MET A 1 8.29 -26.83 16.74
C MET A 1 8.63 -25.61 15.89
N SER A 2 8.15 -25.54 14.65
CA SER A 2 8.61 -24.52 13.71
C SER A 2 7.89 -23.20 13.96
N LEU A 3 8.62 -22.16 14.36
CA LEU A 3 8.15 -20.78 14.42
C LEU A 3 8.23 -20.14 13.04
N TYR A 4 7.46 -20.65 12.07
CA TYR A 4 7.10 -19.86 10.90
C TYR A 4 5.95 -18.95 11.31
N SER A 5 6.25 -17.86 12.03
CA SER A 5 5.34 -16.71 11.93
C SER A 5 5.48 -16.24 10.49
N GLU A 6 4.38 -16.26 9.73
CA GLU A 6 4.32 -15.80 8.35
C GLU A 6 4.86 -14.37 8.24
N ASN A 7 6.16 -14.22 8.05
CA ASN A 7 6.76 -13.00 7.54
C ASN A 7 6.33 -12.91 6.08
N LYS A 8 5.13 -12.37 5.82
CA LYS A 8 4.83 -11.79 4.52
C LYS A 8 5.79 -10.62 4.34
N SER A 9 6.98 -10.90 3.83
CA SER A 9 7.92 -9.89 3.37
C SER A 9 7.15 -8.97 2.43
N ASN A 10 7.02 -7.71 2.82
CA ASN A 10 6.41 -6.69 1.97
C ASN A 10 7.13 -6.73 0.61
N PRO A 11 6.45 -7.07 -0.50
CA PRO A 11 7.09 -7.22 -1.80
C PRO A 11 7.34 -5.87 -2.48
N TYR A 12 7.23 -4.75 -1.75
CA TYR A 12 7.39 -3.42 -2.30
C TYR A 12 8.60 -2.69 -1.71
N VAL A 13 9.39 -2.07 -2.58
CA VAL A 13 10.48 -1.17 -2.20
C VAL A 13 10.03 0.27 -2.38
N PHE A 14 10.16 1.08 -1.33
CA PHE A 14 9.85 2.51 -1.36
C PHE A 14 11.05 3.29 -1.90
N ILE A 15 10.82 4.18 -2.87
CA ILE A 15 11.86 5.04 -3.45
C ILE A 15 11.75 6.45 -2.88
N GLU A 16 10.62 7.12 -3.13
CA GLU A 16 10.42 8.52 -2.78
C GLU A 16 8.94 8.79 -2.49
N ARG A 17 8.68 9.76 -1.60
CA ARG A 17 7.32 10.24 -1.34
C ARG A 17 6.89 11.13 -2.51
N ILE A 18 5.77 10.78 -3.13
CA ILE A 18 5.23 11.52 -4.29
C ILE A 18 3.96 12.30 -3.98
N GLY A 19 3.35 12.08 -2.81
CA GLY A 19 2.17 12.84 -2.41
C GLY A 19 1.55 12.37 -1.11
N GLY A 20 0.42 12.96 -0.77
CA GLY A 20 -0.39 12.57 0.37
C GLY A 20 -1.72 13.32 0.38
N GLY A 21 -2.71 12.73 1.05
CA GLY A 21 -4.05 13.31 1.23
C GLY A 21 -4.73 12.72 2.47
N GLY A 22 -6.04 12.93 2.61
CA GLY A 22 -6.79 12.59 3.83
C GLY A 22 -6.80 11.10 4.24
N PHE A 23 -6.31 10.19 3.41
CA PHE A 23 -6.21 8.75 3.71
C PHE A 23 -4.78 8.26 3.95
N GLY A 24 -3.80 9.16 3.91
CA GLY A 24 -2.39 8.85 4.11
C GLY A 24 -1.50 9.26 2.95
N GLU A 25 -0.30 8.67 2.93
CA GLU A 25 0.80 9.08 2.08
C GLU A 25 0.95 8.18 0.86
N VAL A 26 1.48 8.72 -0.22
CA VAL A 26 1.72 7.99 -1.47
C VAL A 26 3.21 8.05 -1.80
N TYR A 27 3.78 6.89 -2.06
CA TYR A 27 5.17 6.70 -2.41
C TYR A 27 5.30 6.08 -3.78
N LYS A 28 6.33 6.45 -4.52
CA LYS A 28 6.79 5.70 -5.69
C LYS A 28 7.63 4.52 -5.22
N GLY A 29 7.46 3.37 -5.86
CA GLY A 29 8.18 2.17 -5.48
C GLY A 29 8.25 1.11 -6.58
N HIS A 30 8.86 -0.02 -6.25
CA HIS A 30 8.98 -1.19 -7.12
C HIS A 30 8.31 -2.41 -6.49
N GLU A 31 7.67 -3.25 -7.31
CA GLU A 31 7.14 -4.57 -6.91
C GLU A 31 8.17 -5.67 -7.19
N LEU A 32 8.68 -6.31 -6.14
CA LEU A 32 9.76 -7.32 -6.18
C LEU A 32 9.32 -8.72 -6.64
N LEU A 33 8.01 -9.00 -6.60
CA LEU A 33 7.48 -10.32 -6.99
C LEU A 33 7.14 -10.41 -8.48
N SER A 34 7.15 -9.28 -9.18
CA SER A 34 6.96 -9.23 -10.62
C SER A 34 8.27 -9.55 -11.33
N PHE A 35 8.24 -10.37 -12.38
CA PHE A 35 9.42 -10.67 -13.22
C PHE A 35 9.91 -9.44 -14.00
N GLU A 36 9.05 -8.43 -14.11
CA GLU A 36 9.33 -7.14 -14.72
C GLU A 36 9.54 -6.10 -13.61
N ASP A 37 10.52 -5.21 -13.80
CA ASP A 37 10.82 -4.10 -12.88
C ASP A 37 9.68 -3.06 -12.89
N LYS A 38 8.60 -3.39 -12.18
CA LYS A 38 7.34 -2.66 -12.26
C LYS A 38 7.32 -1.52 -11.25
N MET A 39 7.30 -0.31 -11.78
CA MET A 39 7.03 0.92 -11.03
C MET A 39 5.58 0.96 -10.53
N VAL A 40 5.38 1.20 -9.24
CA VAL A 40 4.07 1.29 -8.60
C VAL A 40 3.95 2.51 -7.70
N ALA A 41 2.72 2.94 -7.45
CA ALA A 41 2.39 3.90 -6.40
C ALA A 41 1.87 3.14 -5.16
N ILE A 42 2.55 3.28 -4.04
CA ILE A 42 2.24 2.63 -2.77
C ILE A 42 1.55 3.65 -1.88
N LYS A 43 0.24 3.46 -1.66
CA LYS A 43 -0.55 4.29 -0.73
C LYS A 43 -0.50 3.66 0.66
N VAL A 44 0.15 4.33 1.60
CA VAL A 44 0.27 3.90 3.00
C VAL A 44 -0.80 4.61 3.80
N LEU A 45 -1.68 3.82 4.40
CA LEU A 45 -2.78 4.32 5.21
C LEU A 45 -2.30 4.59 6.65
N ASN A 46 -2.68 5.75 7.21
CA ASN A 46 -2.37 6.08 8.60
C ASN A 46 -3.46 5.50 9.52
N PRO A 47 -3.15 4.54 10.41
CA PRO A 47 -4.16 3.89 11.25
C PRO A 47 -4.95 4.84 12.15
N LYS A 48 -4.37 6.01 12.49
CA LYS A 48 -5.04 7.02 13.31
C LYS A 48 -6.09 7.83 12.55
N GLU A 49 -6.02 7.82 11.22
CA GLU A 49 -6.92 8.53 10.32
C GLU A 49 -7.89 7.56 9.60
N LEU A 50 -7.76 6.26 9.87
CA LEU A 50 -8.68 5.23 9.36
C LEU A 50 -9.85 5.06 10.32
N ASP A 51 -10.93 5.81 10.07
CA ASP A 51 -12.26 5.47 10.55
C ASP A 51 -13.02 4.59 9.53
N GLU A 52 -14.17 4.06 9.94
CA GLU A 52 -15.01 3.20 9.09
C GLU A 52 -15.44 3.91 7.79
N GLU A 53 -15.67 5.23 7.85
CA GLU A 53 -16.02 6.03 6.68
C GLU A 53 -14.85 6.14 5.70
N SER A 54 -13.64 6.31 6.22
CA SER A 54 -12.42 6.45 5.43
C SER A 54 -12.03 5.15 4.74
N LEU A 55 -12.19 4.02 5.43
CA LEU A 55 -12.03 2.68 4.83
C LEU A 55 -13.07 2.41 3.74
N SER A 56 -14.32 2.81 3.97
CA SER A 56 -15.40 2.68 2.98
C SER A 56 -15.13 3.51 1.72
N ARG A 57 -14.71 4.76 1.89
CA ARG A 57 -14.32 5.64 0.77
C ARG A 57 -13.13 5.06 -0.01
N PHE A 58 -12.09 4.59 0.68
CA PHE A 58 -10.93 3.96 0.06
C PHE A 58 -11.30 2.69 -0.73
N SER A 59 -12.11 1.82 -0.15
CA SER A 59 -12.56 0.58 -0.80
C SER A 59 -13.36 0.86 -2.07
N ARG A 60 -14.18 1.93 -2.06
CA ARG A 60 -14.94 2.37 -3.23
C ARG A 60 -14.02 2.88 -4.35
N GLU A 61 -12.96 3.60 -4.03
CA GLU A 61 -11.98 4.08 -5.01
C GLU A 61 -11.26 2.91 -5.70
N ILE A 62 -10.86 1.88 -4.95
CA ILE A 62 -10.22 0.67 -5.50
C ILE A 62 -11.14 -0.02 -6.50
N ARG A 63 -12.43 -0.20 -6.16
CA ARG A 63 -13.40 -0.91 -7.01
C ARG A 63 -13.68 -0.20 -8.33
N ILE A 64 -13.55 1.13 -8.37
CA ILE A 64 -13.81 1.93 -9.58
C ILE A 64 -12.60 1.90 -10.52
N HIS A 65 -11.39 1.70 -10.00
CA HIS A 65 -10.13 1.76 -10.76
C HIS A 65 -9.48 0.39 -11.03
N SER A 66 -10.12 -0.72 -10.64
CA SER A 66 -9.70 -2.10 -10.94
C SER A 66 -10.33 -2.64 -12.21
#